data_AF-A0A9X3MSH4-F1
#
_entry.id   AF-A0A9X3MSH4-F1
#
_cell.length_a   1.000
_cell.length_b   1.000
_cell.length_c   1.000
_cell.angle_alpha   90.00
_cell.angle_beta   90.00
_cell.angle_gamma   90.00
#
_symmetry.space_group_name_H-M   'P 1'
#
loop_
_entity.id
_entity.type
_entity.pdbx_description
1 polymer ?
#
loop_
_entity_poly.entity_id
_entity_poly.type
_entity_poly.pdbx_seq_one_letter_code
_entity_poly.pdbx_strand_id
1 'polypeptide(L)'
;MRGLEEIRDLVRPPATPAGAPFDWSAAESRLGTALPEDYKAFCDTYGHGSFSNGWSWSPLTPFAQDRGDDVTSTFWRDMAIDYEHGMPMFPDPGGLLPFATGELKYLLWWRVAGPPNEWTTLLEDDGGTWHRYQLTATELLAVALRDELFRPSEVIREVTFFSRPARPRERHQPFVISGYGMALGVYHVDLDLAGALGGARAQRLDELLAALDPSICNRLAGSVAMRSKEVLYVRVDEDITPVREAVQAWADRVSGWV
;
A
#
# COMPACT_ATOMS: atom_id res chain seq x y z
N MET A 1 -26.33 2.17 -2.73
CA MET A 1 -25.33 1.10 -2.95
C MET A 1 -24.67 1.23 -4.32
N ARG A 2 -24.39 2.46 -4.78
CA ARG A 2 -23.95 2.71 -6.15
C ARG A 2 -22.62 2.02 -6.47
N GLY A 3 -21.64 2.09 -5.57
CA GLY A 3 -20.34 1.42 -5.76
C GLY A 3 -20.47 -0.09 -5.98
N LEU A 4 -21.25 -0.80 -5.17
CA LEU A 4 -21.50 -2.23 -5.35
C LEU A 4 -22.17 -2.56 -6.69
N GLU A 5 -23.15 -1.76 -7.11
CA GLU A 5 -23.81 -1.93 -8.42
C GLU A 5 -22.79 -1.77 -9.57
N GLU A 6 -21.97 -0.72 -9.52
CA GLU A 6 -20.89 -0.51 -10.50
C GLU A 6 -19.89 -1.67 -10.53
N ILE A 7 -19.49 -2.21 -9.36
CA ILE A 7 -18.58 -3.37 -9.31
C ILE A 7 -19.24 -4.59 -9.96
N ARG A 8 -20.54 -4.82 -9.77
CA ARG A 8 -21.27 -5.95 -10.39
C ARG A 8 -21.34 -5.87 -11.91
N ASP A 9 -21.35 -4.66 -12.45
CA ASP A 9 -21.30 -4.44 -13.89
C ASP A 9 -19.90 -4.69 -14.47
N LEU A 10 -18.84 -4.44 -13.67
CA LEU A 10 -17.44 -4.66 -14.05
C LEU A 10 -17.00 -6.12 -13.87
N VAL A 11 -17.40 -6.73 -12.76
CA VAL A 11 -16.96 -8.07 -12.33
C VAL A 11 -18.20 -8.88 -11.97
N ARG A 12 -18.42 -9.98 -12.67
CA ARG A 12 -19.54 -10.87 -12.35
C ARG A 12 -19.32 -11.50 -10.97
N PRO A 13 -20.31 -11.46 -10.06
CA PRO A 13 -20.22 -12.18 -8.79
C PRO A 13 -19.96 -13.68 -8.98
N PRO A 14 -19.16 -14.31 -8.10
CA PRO A 14 -18.95 -15.74 -8.14
C PRO A 14 -20.26 -16.48 -7.86
N ALA A 15 -20.46 -17.63 -8.51
CA ALA A 15 -21.64 -18.47 -8.27
C ALA A 15 -21.67 -19.04 -6.85
N THR A 16 -20.51 -19.16 -6.20
CA THR A 16 -20.37 -19.62 -4.82
C THR A 16 -19.32 -18.75 -4.13
N PRO A 17 -19.72 -17.63 -3.51
CA PRO A 17 -18.80 -16.72 -2.84
C PRO A 17 -18.14 -17.40 -1.63
N ALA A 18 -16.82 -17.34 -1.54
CA ALA A 18 -16.07 -18.05 -0.51
C ALA A 18 -16.27 -17.39 0.87
N GLY A 19 -16.71 -18.15 1.86
CA GLY A 19 -16.86 -17.69 3.26
C GLY A 19 -18.12 -16.87 3.54
N ALA A 20 -18.87 -16.47 2.51
CA ALA A 20 -20.13 -15.76 2.67
C ALA A 20 -21.33 -16.73 2.86
N PRO A 21 -22.43 -16.28 3.51
CA PRO A 21 -22.58 -14.99 4.17
C PRO A 21 -21.77 -14.92 5.48
N PHE A 22 -21.34 -13.72 5.84
CA PHE A 22 -20.51 -13.51 7.02
C PHE A 22 -21.33 -13.17 8.28
N ASP A 23 -20.80 -13.53 9.47
CA ASP A 23 -21.38 -13.12 10.75
C ASP A 23 -20.93 -11.70 11.14
N TRP A 24 -21.58 -10.70 10.55
CA TRP A 24 -21.27 -9.29 10.78
C TRP A 24 -21.43 -8.86 12.23
N SER A 25 -22.38 -9.44 12.98
CA SER A 25 -22.58 -9.09 14.38
C SER A 25 -21.36 -9.46 15.23
N ALA A 26 -20.80 -10.67 15.01
CA ALA A 26 -19.57 -11.09 15.66
C ALA A 26 -18.37 -10.23 15.25
N ALA A 27 -18.25 -9.88 13.96
CA ALA A 27 -17.17 -9.03 13.46
C ALA A 27 -17.20 -7.62 14.02
N GLU A 28 -18.34 -6.93 13.97
CA GLU A 28 -18.49 -5.57 14.46
C GLU A 28 -18.30 -5.51 15.99
N SER A 29 -18.72 -6.56 16.70
CA SER A 29 -18.45 -6.70 18.14
C SER A 29 -16.97 -6.82 18.45
N ARG A 30 -16.22 -7.60 17.66
CA ARG A 30 -14.76 -7.73 17.84
C ARG A 30 -14.01 -6.47 17.44
N LEU A 31 -14.42 -5.84 16.34
CA LEU A 31 -13.84 -4.61 15.85
C LEU A 31 -14.13 -3.42 16.78
N GLY A 32 -15.25 -3.44 17.51
CA GLY A 32 -15.66 -2.35 18.40
C GLY A 32 -16.35 -1.19 17.67
N THR A 33 -16.68 -1.36 16.39
CA THR A 33 -17.51 -0.45 15.61
C THR A 33 -18.30 -1.22 14.55
N ALA A 34 -19.47 -0.71 14.19
CA ALA A 34 -20.17 -1.15 12.99
C ALA A 34 -19.40 -0.78 11.72
N LEU A 35 -19.63 -1.52 10.63
CA LEU A 35 -19.04 -1.29 9.31
C LEU A 35 -20.08 -0.75 8.32
N PRO A 36 -19.64 -0.06 7.25
CA PRO A 36 -20.55 0.43 6.21
C PRO A 36 -21.39 -0.70 5.59
N GLU A 37 -22.71 -0.49 5.46
CA GLU A 37 -23.66 -1.49 4.92
C GLU A 37 -23.34 -1.87 3.47
N ASP A 38 -22.86 -0.92 2.66
CA ASP A 38 -22.48 -1.19 1.27
C ASP A 38 -21.28 -2.14 1.19
N TYR A 39 -20.32 -1.98 2.09
CA TYR A 39 -19.15 -2.84 2.19
C TYR A 39 -19.53 -4.25 2.67
N LYS A 40 -20.43 -4.36 3.65
CA LYS A 40 -20.96 -5.65 4.11
C LYS A 40 -21.64 -6.41 2.99
N ALA A 41 -22.53 -5.75 2.25
CA ALA A 41 -23.21 -6.31 1.09
C ALA A 41 -22.23 -6.72 -0.03
N PHE A 42 -21.18 -5.93 -0.25
CA PHE A 42 -20.11 -6.27 -1.19
C PHE A 42 -19.38 -7.56 -0.78
N CYS A 43 -18.93 -7.65 0.47
CA CYS A 43 -18.27 -8.84 0.99
C CYS A 43 -19.19 -10.07 0.93
N ASP A 44 -20.48 -9.96 1.27
CA ASP A 44 -21.42 -11.09 1.15
C ASP A 44 -21.66 -11.50 -0.31
N THR A 45 -21.55 -10.57 -1.26
CA THR A 45 -21.73 -10.83 -2.69
C THR A 45 -20.52 -11.54 -3.31
N TYR A 46 -19.30 -11.14 -2.94
CA TYR A 46 -18.06 -11.63 -3.57
C TYR A 46 -17.30 -12.65 -2.73
N GLY A 47 -17.57 -12.72 -1.43
CA GLY A 47 -16.82 -13.53 -0.48
C GLY A 47 -15.38 -13.04 -0.33
N HIS A 48 -14.52 -13.92 0.19
CA HIS A 48 -13.08 -13.70 0.20
C HIS A 48 -12.49 -13.82 -1.21
N GLY A 49 -11.51 -12.96 -1.52
CA GLY A 49 -10.74 -13.07 -2.75
C GLY A 49 -9.97 -11.79 -3.06
N SER A 50 -9.38 -11.78 -4.24
CA SER A 50 -8.76 -10.60 -4.82
C SER A 50 -9.40 -10.29 -6.16
N PHE A 51 -9.45 -9.01 -6.49
CA PHE A 51 -9.91 -8.48 -7.76
C PHE A 51 -8.68 -8.07 -8.57
N SER A 52 -8.60 -8.47 -9.83
CA SER A 52 -7.47 -8.09 -10.69
C SER A 52 -7.95 -7.49 -12.00
N ASN A 53 -7.41 -6.33 -12.34
CA ASN A 53 -7.57 -5.65 -13.63
C ASN A 53 -6.21 -5.26 -14.26
N GLY A 54 -5.15 -5.99 -13.90
CA GLY A 54 -3.75 -5.57 -14.10
C GLY A 54 -3.08 -5.13 -12.80
N TRP A 55 -3.88 -4.80 -11.79
CA TRP A 55 -3.48 -4.64 -10.39
C TRP A 55 -4.39 -5.50 -9.51
N SER A 56 -3.83 -6.21 -8.53
CA SER A 56 -4.58 -7.02 -7.58
C SER A 56 -4.99 -6.22 -6.34
N TRP A 57 -6.27 -6.30 -5.98
CA TRP A 57 -6.86 -5.68 -4.80
C TRP A 57 -7.56 -6.73 -3.95
N SER A 58 -7.22 -6.79 -2.66
CA SER A 58 -7.78 -7.75 -1.71
C SER A 58 -8.54 -7.00 -0.63
N PRO A 59 -9.89 -7.11 -0.57
CA PRO A 59 -10.67 -6.57 0.54
C PRO A 59 -10.22 -7.24 1.85
N LEU A 60 -9.91 -6.41 2.83
CA LEU A 60 -9.62 -6.86 4.19
C LEU A 60 -10.92 -7.07 4.91
N THR A 61 -11.03 -8.21 5.60
CA THR A 61 -12.24 -8.54 6.34
C THR A 61 -11.86 -9.00 7.73
N PRO A 62 -12.66 -8.67 8.75
CA PRO A 62 -12.41 -9.17 10.10
C PRO A 62 -12.40 -10.70 10.13
N PHE A 63 -13.08 -11.38 9.20
CA PHE A 63 -13.20 -12.83 9.18
C PHE A 63 -11.93 -13.59 8.77
N ALA A 64 -10.87 -12.91 8.30
CA ALA A 64 -9.68 -13.52 7.70
C ALA A 64 -8.54 -13.83 8.69
N GLN A 65 -8.87 -14.26 9.92
CA GLN A 65 -7.90 -14.49 11.02
C GLN A 65 -6.75 -15.44 10.65
N ASP A 66 -7.04 -16.51 9.91
CA ASP A 66 -6.04 -17.52 9.52
C ASP A 66 -5.24 -17.15 8.25
N ARG A 67 -5.53 -15.98 7.63
CA ARG A 67 -4.93 -15.56 6.36
C ARG A 67 -3.99 -14.36 6.45
N GLY A 68 -3.89 -13.72 7.62
CA GLY A 68 -3.10 -12.50 7.79
C GLY A 68 -3.81 -11.22 7.31
N ASP A 69 -5.02 -11.33 6.78
CA ASP A 69 -5.81 -10.24 6.19
C ASP A 69 -6.90 -9.72 7.16
N ASP A 70 -6.70 -9.92 8.47
CA ASP A 70 -7.64 -9.52 9.51
C ASP A 70 -7.49 -8.02 9.81
N VAL A 71 -8.55 -7.24 9.55
CA VAL A 71 -8.62 -5.80 9.86
C VAL A 71 -8.45 -5.50 11.36
N THR A 72 -8.69 -6.47 12.23
CA THR A 72 -8.50 -6.36 13.69
C THR A 72 -7.08 -6.70 14.15
N SER A 73 -6.20 -7.14 13.24
CA SER A 73 -4.81 -7.48 13.54
C SER A 73 -4.02 -6.24 13.96
N THR A 74 -3.21 -6.37 15.02
CA THR A 74 -2.24 -5.34 15.41
C THR A 74 -1.18 -5.13 14.33
N PHE A 75 -0.98 -6.10 13.42
CA PHE A 75 -0.08 -5.97 12.27
C PHE A 75 -0.33 -4.70 11.47
N TRP A 76 -1.60 -4.37 11.19
CA TRP A 76 -1.92 -3.14 10.43
C TRP A 76 -1.66 -1.88 11.23
N ARG A 77 -1.78 -1.97 12.56
CA ARG A 77 -1.42 -0.89 13.47
C ARG A 77 0.09 -0.68 13.48
N ASP A 78 0.86 -1.75 13.62
CA ASP A 78 2.32 -1.73 13.70
C ASP A 78 2.93 -1.29 12.35
N MET A 79 2.37 -1.76 11.23
CA MET A 79 2.68 -1.27 9.89
C MET A 79 2.38 0.23 9.73
N ALA A 80 1.23 0.71 10.21
CA ALA A 80 0.91 2.15 10.17
C ALA A 80 1.80 2.98 11.14
N ILE A 81 2.24 2.39 12.25
CA ILE A 81 3.12 3.01 13.25
C ILE A 81 4.55 3.14 12.71
N ASP A 82 5.10 2.10 12.08
CA ASP A 82 6.45 2.13 11.48
C ASP A 82 6.60 3.20 10.38
N TYR A 83 5.47 3.58 9.77
CA TYR A 83 5.44 4.62 8.75
C TYR A 83 5.13 6.04 9.30
N GLU A 84 4.99 6.21 10.62
CA GLU A 84 4.80 7.48 11.36
C GLU A 84 3.98 8.52 10.57
N HIS A 85 2.72 8.16 10.30
CA HIS A 85 1.81 8.89 9.41
C HIS A 85 1.12 10.11 10.00
N GLY A 86 1.30 10.41 11.28
CA GLY A 86 0.68 11.54 11.97
C GLY A 86 -0.86 11.54 12.01
N MET A 87 -1.51 10.54 11.40
CA MET A 87 -2.96 10.33 11.48
C MET A 87 -3.28 9.35 12.61
N PRO A 88 -4.33 9.61 13.42
CA PRO A 88 -4.77 8.69 14.45
C PRO A 88 -5.14 7.34 13.83
N MET A 89 -4.98 6.26 14.60
CA MET A 89 -5.38 4.91 14.19
C MET A 89 -6.57 4.48 15.02
N PHE A 90 -7.59 3.88 14.40
CA PHE A 90 -8.73 3.37 15.15
C PHE A 90 -8.25 2.37 16.24
N PRO A 91 -8.71 2.47 17.50
CA PRO A 91 -9.91 3.19 17.96
C PRO A 91 -9.71 4.66 18.39
N ASP A 92 -8.55 5.27 18.12
CA ASP A 92 -8.36 6.68 18.44
C ASP A 92 -9.37 7.56 17.66
N PRO A 93 -9.87 8.65 18.26
CA PRO A 93 -10.88 9.50 17.62
C PRO A 93 -10.46 10.00 16.23
N GLY A 94 -11.32 9.77 15.22
CA GLY A 94 -11.04 10.12 13.83
C GLY A 94 -10.00 9.22 13.16
N GLY A 95 -9.72 8.06 13.77
CA GLY A 95 -8.67 7.16 13.38
C GLY A 95 -8.91 6.40 12.07
N LEU A 96 -7.83 5.90 11.49
CA LEU A 96 -7.87 5.10 10.27
C LEU A 96 -8.12 3.62 10.56
N LEU A 97 -8.88 2.99 9.67
CA LEU A 97 -9.14 1.55 9.69
C LEU A 97 -8.95 0.99 8.27
N PRO A 98 -8.09 -0.02 8.04
CA PRO A 98 -7.83 -0.50 6.69
C PRO A 98 -9.01 -1.35 6.19
N PHE A 99 -9.28 -1.32 4.89
CA PHE A 99 -10.35 -2.12 4.30
C PHE A 99 -9.97 -2.85 3.01
N ALA A 100 -8.85 -2.50 2.38
CA ALA A 100 -8.32 -3.28 1.29
C ALA A 100 -6.81 -3.05 1.19
N THR A 101 -6.11 -4.05 0.68
CA THR A 101 -4.73 -3.93 0.22
C THR A 101 -4.69 -4.05 -1.29
N GLY A 102 -3.74 -3.35 -1.91
CA GLY A 102 -3.38 -3.51 -3.30
C GLY A 102 -1.97 -4.04 -3.45
N GLU A 103 -1.57 -4.31 -4.69
CA GLU A 103 -0.17 -4.56 -5.04
C GLU A 103 0.75 -3.38 -4.63
N LEU A 104 2.07 -3.60 -4.60
CA LEU A 104 3.07 -2.56 -4.30
C LEU A 104 2.87 -1.76 -3.01
N LYS A 105 2.18 -2.31 -2.00
CA LYS A 105 1.88 -1.65 -0.72
C LYS A 105 0.83 -0.52 -0.81
N TYR A 106 -0.01 -0.50 -1.85
CA TYR A 106 -1.21 0.33 -1.80
C TYR A 106 -2.11 -0.11 -0.65
N LEU A 107 -2.48 0.81 0.24
CA LEU A 107 -3.37 0.53 1.35
C LEU A 107 -4.59 1.45 1.28
N LEU A 108 -5.77 0.87 1.41
CA LEU A 108 -7.03 1.61 1.42
C LEU A 108 -7.60 1.63 2.83
N TRP A 109 -8.00 2.80 3.26
CA TRP A 109 -8.37 3.10 4.64
C TRP A 109 -9.72 3.81 4.70
N TRP A 110 -10.53 3.47 5.67
CA TRP A 110 -11.61 4.34 6.15
C TRP A 110 -11.05 5.35 7.12
N ARG A 111 -11.62 6.56 7.10
CA ARG A 111 -11.58 7.47 8.23
C ARG A 111 -12.80 7.21 9.11
N VAL A 112 -12.57 6.66 10.29
CA VAL A 112 -13.62 6.34 11.26
C VAL A 112 -14.03 7.62 11.98
N ALA A 113 -14.96 8.35 11.38
CA ALA A 113 -15.52 9.58 11.91
C ALA A 113 -17.01 9.66 11.60
N GLY A 114 -17.84 9.72 12.64
CA GLY A 114 -19.30 9.76 12.49
C GLY A 114 -19.91 8.39 12.14
N PRO A 115 -21.13 8.37 11.58
CA PRO A 115 -21.84 7.13 11.23
C PRO A 115 -21.07 6.28 10.19
N PRO A 116 -21.06 4.93 10.30
CA PRO A 116 -20.32 4.06 9.39
C PRO A 116 -20.60 4.29 7.91
N ASN A 117 -21.86 4.48 7.53
CA ASN A 117 -22.26 4.70 6.13
C ASN A 117 -21.81 6.06 5.56
N GLU A 118 -21.27 6.95 6.39
CA GLU A 118 -20.76 8.26 6.01
C GLU A 118 -19.22 8.32 6.05
N TRP A 119 -18.55 7.22 6.41
CA TRP A 119 -17.10 7.18 6.42
C TRP A 119 -16.53 7.43 5.03
N THR A 120 -15.50 8.26 5.00
CA THR A 120 -14.75 8.60 3.79
C THR A 120 -13.51 7.75 3.69
N THR A 121 -12.95 7.68 2.48
CA THR A 121 -11.85 6.77 2.18
C THR A 121 -10.56 7.53 1.92
N LEU A 122 -9.46 6.86 2.23
CA LEU A 122 -8.12 7.29 1.87
C LEU A 122 -7.42 6.14 1.17
N LEU A 123 -6.50 6.50 0.29
CA LEU A 123 -5.52 5.59 -0.26
C LEU A 123 -4.14 6.10 0.12
N GLU A 124 -3.32 5.21 0.63
CA GLU A 124 -1.89 5.39 0.75
C GLU A 124 -1.23 4.79 -0.48
N ASP A 125 -0.47 5.60 -1.23
CA ASP A 125 0.33 5.08 -2.33
C ASP A 125 1.58 4.34 -1.83
N ASP A 126 2.23 3.59 -2.72
CA ASP A 126 3.50 2.90 -2.48
C ASP A 126 4.63 3.83 -1.97
N GLY A 127 4.38 5.14 -1.98
CA GLY A 127 5.24 6.18 -1.51
C GLY A 127 4.89 6.86 -0.21
N GLY A 128 3.87 6.38 0.48
CA GLY A 128 3.39 6.98 1.72
C GLY A 128 2.70 8.33 1.50
N THR A 129 2.32 8.66 0.26
CA THR A 129 1.44 9.81 0.00
C THR A 129 0.00 9.41 0.25
N TRP A 130 -0.71 10.27 0.96
CA TRP A 130 -2.12 10.09 1.25
C TRP A 130 -2.99 10.81 0.22
N HIS A 131 -3.92 10.07 -0.34
CA HIS A 131 -4.94 10.55 -1.28
C HIS A 131 -6.30 10.39 -0.60
N ARG A 132 -7.04 11.50 -0.46
CA ARG A 132 -8.34 11.51 0.22
C ARG A 132 -9.47 11.49 -0.80
N TYR A 133 -10.47 10.66 -0.55
CA TYR A 133 -11.63 10.49 -1.40
C TYR A 133 -12.91 10.67 -0.60
N GLN A 134 -13.82 11.48 -1.14
CA GLN A 134 -15.19 11.62 -0.64
C GLN A 134 -16.08 10.51 -1.22
N LEU A 135 -15.61 9.27 -1.11
CA LEU A 135 -16.22 8.07 -1.68
C LEU A 135 -16.36 7.00 -0.59
N THR A 136 -17.37 6.14 -0.71
CA THR A 136 -17.45 4.92 0.11
C THR A 136 -16.37 3.92 -0.31
N ALA A 137 -16.16 2.86 0.48
CA ALA A 137 -15.19 1.81 0.13
C ALA A 137 -15.53 1.13 -1.21
N THR A 138 -16.81 0.82 -1.45
CA THR A 138 -17.22 0.17 -2.71
C THR A 138 -17.08 1.11 -3.90
N GLU A 139 -17.32 2.41 -3.74
CA GLU A 139 -17.12 3.39 -4.80
C GLU A 139 -15.62 3.56 -5.14
N LEU A 140 -14.75 3.60 -4.13
CA LEU A 140 -13.30 3.68 -4.37
C LEU A 140 -12.77 2.40 -5.03
N LEU A 141 -13.26 1.22 -4.64
CA LEU A 141 -12.92 -0.04 -5.30
C LEU A 141 -13.41 -0.08 -6.76
N ALA A 142 -14.59 0.48 -7.06
CA ALA A 142 -15.07 0.60 -8.44
C ALA A 142 -14.14 1.48 -9.29
N VAL A 143 -13.65 2.60 -8.74
CA VAL A 143 -12.63 3.46 -9.39
C VAL A 143 -11.32 2.70 -9.61
N ALA A 144 -10.88 1.91 -8.62
CA ALA A 144 -9.70 1.05 -8.73
C ALA A 144 -9.85 0.03 -9.87
N LEU A 145 -11.01 -0.63 -9.96
CA LEU A 145 -11.29 -1.62 -10.99
C LEU A 145 -11.38 -1.04 -12.41
N ARG A 146 -11.62 0.26 -12.55
CA ARG A 146 -11.56 0.97 -13.83
C ARG A 146 -10.16 1.49 -14.20
N ASP A 147 -9.16 1.27 -13.36
CA ASP A 147 -7.81 1.85 -13.51
C ASP A 147 -7.84 3.39 -13.56
N GLU A 148 -8.73 3.97 -12.76
CA GLU A 148 -8.97 5.42 -12.68
C GLU A 148 -8.46 6.04 -11.37
N LEU A 149 -7.80 5.25 -10.52
CA LEU A 149 -7.11 5.79 -9.34
C LEU A 149 -6.09 6.86 -9.78
N PHE A 150 -5.96 7.91 -8.98
CA PHE A 150 -5.07 9.05 -9.24
C PHE A 150 -5.43 9.94 -10.43
N ARG A 151 -6.45 9.61 -11.23
CA ARG A 151 -7.01 10.56 -12.22
C ARG A 151 -7.89 11.56 -11.49
N PRO A 152 -7.83 12.87 -11.83
CA PRO A 152 -8.74 13.83 -11.27
C PRO A 152 -10.15 13.57 -11.80
N SER A 153 -10.94 12.72 -11.14
CA SER A 153 -12.35 12.56 -11.49
C SER A 153 -13.10 13.83 -11.05
N GLU A 154 -14.12 14.25 -11.79
CA GLU A 154 -14.97 15.41 -11.45
C GLU A 154 -15.68 15.26 -10.08
N VAL A 155 -15.62 14.08 -9.47
CA VAL A 155 -16.17 13.75 -8.14
C VAL A 155 -15.19 14.09 -7.01
N ILE A 156 -13.95 14.42 -7.33
CA ILE A 156 -12.94 14.90 -6.38
C ILE A 156 -13.26 16.34 -6.00
N ARG A 157 -13.99 16.52 -4.90
CA ARG A 157 -14.28 17.88 -4.41
C ARG A 157 -13.15 18.49 -3.58
N GLU A 158 -12.20 17.68 -3.10
CA GLU A 158 -10.96 18.16 -2.47
C GLU A 158 -9.96 16.99 -2.28
N VAL A 159 -8.88 16.94 -3.07
CA VAL A 159 -7.67 16.20 -2.66
C VAL A 159 -6.81 17.18 -1.89
N THR A 160 -6.84 17.10 -0.56
CA THR A 160 -5.84 17.78 0.26
C THR A 160 -4.61 16.88 0.36
N PHE A 161 -3.55 17.24 -0.36
CA PHE A 161 -2.25 16.60 -0.20
C PHE A 161 -1.67 16.99 1.16
N PHE A 162 -1.50 16.01 2.05
CA PHE A 162 -0.61 16.17 3.20
C PHE A 162 0.79 15.89 2.68
N SER A 163 1.41 16.92 2.11
CA SER A 163 2.85 16.89 1.95
C SER A 163 3.43 16.92 3.35
N ARG A 164 4.21 15.89 3.71
CA ARG A 164 5.09 15.98 4.87
C ARG A 164 5.82 17.33 4.80
N PRO A 165 5.87 18.17 5.86
CA PRO A 165 7.02 19.04 5.99
C PRO A 165 8.24 18.11 5.94
N ALA A 166 9.23 18.42 5.11
CA ALA A 166 10.46 17.65 5.07
C ALA A 166 10.92 17.49 6.53
N ARG A 167 11.02 16.25 7.03
CA ARG A 167 11.67 16.04 8.33
C ARG A 167 13.03 16.74 8.20
N PRO A 168 13.46 17.52 9.19
CA PRO A 168 14.89 17.65 9.41
C PRO A 168 15.34 16.22 9.72
N ARG A 169 15.68 15.45 8.69
CA ARG A 169 16.40 14.19 8.87
C ARG A 169 17.69 14.62 9.53
N GLU A 170 17.89 14.19 10.78
CA GLU A 170 19.24 14.21 11.35
C GLU A 170 20.15 13.61 10.28
N ARG A 171 21.25 14.29 9.98
CA ARG A 171 22.15 14.01 8.84
C ARG A 171 22.84 12.62 8.88
N HIS A 172 22.34 11.70 9.69
CA HIS A 172 23.01 10.47 10.11
C HIS A 172 22.02 9.32 10.39
N GLN A 173 21.11 8.98 9.46
CA GLN A 173 20.37 7.69 9.55
C GLN A 173 20.77 6.75 8.40
N PRO A 174 21.39 5.58 8.69
CA PRO A 174 21.91 4.64 7.69
C PRO A 174 20.87 4.28 6.62
N PHE A 175 21.34 4.01 5.40
CA PHE A 175 20.50 3.58 4.27
C PHE A 175 19.59 2.42 4.68
N VAL A 176 18.28 2.57 4.47
CA VAL A 176 17.35 1.45 4.60
C VAL A 176 17.39 0.69 3.29
N ILE A 177 18.00 -0.49 3.31
CA ILE A 177 17.94 -1.44 2.21
C ILE A 177 17.08 -2.62 2.66
N SER A 178 15.85 -2.69 2.15
CA SER A 178 14.97 -3.83 2.36
C SER A 178 14.92 -4.69 1.11
N GLY A 179 15.30 -5.95 1.25
CA GLY A 179 15.15 -6.97 0.22
C GLY A 179 13.86 -7.73 0.45
N TYR A 180 13.03 -7.84 -0.59
CA TYR A 180 11.77 -8.59 -0.53
C TYR A 180 11.69 -9.60 -1.67
N GLY A 181 11.35 -10.84 -1.33
CA GLY A 181 10.69 -11.77 -2.25
C GLY A 181 9.18 -11.59 -2.13
N MET A 182 8.52 -11.10 -3.18
CA MET A 182 7.06 -11.09 -3.24
C MET A 182 6.54 -12.46 -3.71
N ALA A 183 5.31 -12.81 -3.34
CA ALA A 183 4.60 -13.91 -4.02
C ALA A 183 4.56 -13.65 -5.53
N LEU A 184 4.69 -14.70 -6.35
CA LEU A 184 4.78 -14.69 -7.82
C LEU A 184 6.18 -14.44 -8.44
N GLY A 185 7.26 -14.61 -7.68
CA GLY A 185 8.62 -14.72 -8.25
C GLY A 185 9.25 -13.39 -8.68
N VAL A 186 8.73 -12.27 -8.16
CA VAL A 186 9.32 -10.94 -8.34
C VAL A 186 10.16 -10.61 -7.11
N TYR A 187 11.48 -10.55 -7.30
CA TYR A 187 12.46 -10.23 -6.27
C TYR A 187 12.95 -8.81 -6.47
N HIS A 188 12.99 -8.01 -5.40
CA HIS A 188 13.45 -6.64 -5.51
C HIS A 188 14.14 -6.12 -4.25
N VAL A 189 14.92 -5.07 -4.46
CA VAL A 189 15.60 -4.29 -3.43
C VAL A 189 15.04 -2.88 -3.48
N ASP A 190 14.37 -2.46 -2.40
CA ASP A 190 13.88 -1.10 -2.22
C ASP A 190 15.00 -0.23 -1.63
N LEU A 191 15.15 0.99 -2.16
CA LEU A 191 16.16 1.97 -1.79
C LEU A 191 15.52 3.34 -1.53
N ASP A 192 16.16 4.16 -0.70
CA ASP A 192 15.82 5.58 -0.51
C ASP A 192 17.05 6.47 -0.75
N LEU A 193 17.62 6.37 -1.95
CA LEU A 193 18.87 7.04 -2.32
C LEU A 193 18.72 8.56 -2.27
N ALA A 194 17.68 9.11 -2.91
CA ALA A 194 17.43 10.54 -2.84
C ALA A 194 17.06 11.00 -1.43
N GLY A 195 16.40 10.15 -0.65
CA GLY A 195 16.07 10.50 0.73
C GLY A 195 17.29 10.53 1.65
N ALA A 196 18.30 9.70 1.39
CA ALA A 196 19.55 9.66 2.16
C ALA A 196 20.60 10.67 1.66
N LEU A 197 20.74 10.82 0.34
CA LEU A 197 21.78 11.61 -0.30
C LEU A 197 21.29 12.97 -0.84
N GLY A 198 19.98 13.23 -0.81
CA GLY A 198 19.37 14.37 -1.50
C GLY A 198 19.36 14.22 -3.02
N GLY A 199 18.75 15.17 -3.74
CA GLY A 199 18.69 15.18 -5.21
C GLY A 199 17.47 14.46 -5.79
N ALA A 200 17.45 14.26 -7.11
CA ALA A 200 16.37 13.57 -7.80
C ALA A 200 16.58 12.05 -7.76
N ARG A 201 15.51 11.27 -7.51
CA ARG A 201 15.55 9.80 -7.44
C ARG A 201 16.14 9.16 -8.69
N ALA A 202 15.69 9.59 -9.87
CA ALA A 202 16.22 9.11 -11.15
C ALA A 202 17.73 9.35 -11.27
N GLN A 203 18.20 10.54 -10.91
CA GLN A 203 19.62 10.86 -10.94
C GLN A 203 20.43 9.99 -9.98
N ARG A 204 19.95 9.79 -8.74
CA ARG A 204 20.64 8.93 -7.77
C ARG A 204 20.67 7.47 -8.18
N LEU A 205 19.61 6.99 -8.81
CA LEU A 205 19.57 5.67 -9.39
C LEU A 205 20.61 5.52 -10.52
N ASP A 206 20.70 6.50 -11.42
CA ASP A 206 21.70 6.49 -12.50
C ASP A 206 23.14 6.51 -11.95
N GLU A 207 23.40 7.33 -10.93
CA GLU A 207 24.71 7.40 -10.26
C GLU A 207 25.10 6.06 -9.58
N LEU A 208 24.14 5.40 -8.93
CA LEU A 208 24.34 4.08 -8.36
C LEU A 208 24.67 3.06 -9.45
N LEU A 209 23.82 2.96 -10.48
CA LEU A 209 23.98 1.97 -11.55
C LEU A 209 25.29 2.15 -12.32
N ALA A 210 25.75 3.39 -12.52
CA ALA A 210 27.02 3.69 -13.16
C ALA A 210 28.24 3.28 -12.32
N ALA A 211 28.07 3.13 -11.00
CA ALA A 211 29.15 2.84 -10.06
C ALA A 211 29.16 1.39 -9.55
N LEU A 212 28.12 0.61 -9.83
CA LEU A 212 28.08 -0.82 -9.51
C LEU A 212 28.97 -1.63 -10.45
N ASP A 213 29.57 -2.69 -9.91
CA ASP A 213 30.37 -3.62 -10.70
C ASP A 213 29.49 -4.31 -11.77
N PRO A 214 29.99 -4.54 -13.00
CA PRO A 214 29.23 -5.21 -14.05
C PRO A 214 28.66 -6.57 -13.64
N SER A 215 29.33 -7.31 -12.74
CA SER A 215 28.82 -8.57 -12.20
C SER A 215 27.58 -8.40 -11.32
N ILE A 216 27.42 -7.25 -10.66
CA ILE A 216 26.22 -6.88 -9.91
C ILE A 216 25.12 -6.41 -10.86
N CYS A 217 25.46 -5.55 -11.82
CA CYS A 217 24.49 -5.09 -12.84
C CYS A 217 23.89 -6.27 -13.62
N ASN A 218 24.67 -7.30 -13.90
CA ASN A 218 24.19 -8.51 -14.57
C ASN A 218 23.17 -9.32 -13.76
N ARG A 219 23.08 -9.12 -12.43
CA ARG A 219 22.06 -9.75 -11.57
C ARG A 219 20.73 -9.01 -11.60
N LEU A 220 20.72 -7.77 -12.08
CA LEU A 220 19.52 -6.95 -12.17
C LEU A 220 18.65 -7.37 -13.36
N ALA A 221 17.35 -7.49 -13.12
CA ALA A 221 16.32 -7.66 -14.14
C ALA A 221 15.82 -6.31 -14.68
N GLY A 222 15.97 -5.24 -13.87
CA GLY A 222 15.56 -3.89 -14.22
C GLY A 222 15.73 -2.96 -13.02
N SER A 223 15.44 -1.70 -13.23
CA SER A 223 15.39 -0.72 -12.15
C SER A 223 14.37 0.37 -12.46
N VAL A 224 13.85 1.01 -11.43
CA VAL A 224 12.91 2.12 -11.58
C VAL A 224 13.07 3.11 -10.43
N ALA A 225 13.09 4.40 -10.76
CA ALA A 225 12.94 5.46 -9.79
C ALA A 225 11.44 5.77 -9.68
N MET A 226 10.81 5.26 -8.63
CA MET A 226 9.44 5.60 -8.28
C MET A 226 9.41 6.98 -7.64
N ARG A 227 8.19 7.50 -7.42
CA ARG A 227 8.02 8.81 -6.77
C ARG A 227 8.65 8.85 -5.37
N SER A 228 8.72 7.71 -4.69
CA SER A 228 9.02 7.59 -3.26
C SER A 228 10.24 6.77 -2.90
N LYS A 229 10.70 5.92 -3.83
CA LYS A 229 11.83 5.02 -3.64
C LYS A 229 12.47 4.69 -4.97
N GLU A 230 13.67 4.18 -4.95
CA GLU A 230 14.31 3.53 -6.08
C GLU A 230 14.22 2.03 -5.88
N VAL A 231 13.91 1.29 -6.93
CA VAL A 231 13.72 -0.16 -6.88
C VAL A 231 14.67 -0.82 -7.86
N LEU A 232 15.43 -1.81 -7.38
CA LEU A 232 16.20 -2.71 -8.22
C LEU A 232 15.48 -4.06 -8.27
N TYR A 233 15.10 -4.49 -9.46
CA TYR A 233 14.54 -5.84 -9.66
C TYR A 233 15.69 -6.82 -9.85
N VAL A 234 15.62 -7.98 -9.19
CA VAL A 234 16.59 -9.07 -9.34
C VAL A 234 15.89 -10.32 -9.86
N ARG A 235 16.64 -11.22 -10.50
CA ARG A 235 16.05 -12.37 -11.21
C ARG A 235 15.68 -13.52 -10.27
N VAL A 236 16.45 -13.70 -9.20
CA VAL A 236 16.28 -14.75 -8.20
C VAL A 236 16.57 -14.20 -6.79
N ASP A 237 16.05 -14.86 -5.76
CA ASP A 237 16.22 -14.44 -4.36
C ASP A 237 17.70 -14.36 -3.95
N GLU A 238 18.52 -15.29 -4.45
CA GLU A 238 19.95 -15.37 -4.13
C GLU A 238 20.74 -14.14 -4.61
N ASP A 239 20.20 -13.37 -5.55
CA ASP A 239 20.79 -12.13 -6.04
C ASP A 239 20.53 -10.93 -5.11
N ILE A 240 19.56 -11.00 -4.20
CA ILE A 240 19.23 -9.91 -3.27
C ILE A 240 20.43 -9.55 -2.39
N THR A 241 21.07 -10.55 -1.79
CA THR A 241 22.15 -10.30 -0.82
C THR A 241 23.38 -9.64 -1.47
N PRO A 242 23.93 -10.16 -2.59
CA PRO A 242 25.05 -9.51 -3.28
C PRO A 242 24.72 -8.09 -3.77
N VAL A 243 23.50 -7.87 -4.27
CA VAL A 243 23.06 -6.54 -4.73
C VAL A 243 22.98 -5.58 -3.53
N ARG A 244 22.36 -5.99 -2.42
CA ARG A 244 22.27 -5.17 -1.20
C ARG A 244 23.65 -4.79 -0.67
N GLU A 245 24.58 -5.73 -0.59
CA GLU A 245 25.94 -5.47 -0.11
C GLU A 245 26.69 -4.49 -1.02
N ALA A 246 26.57 -4.65 -2.34
CA ALA A 246 27.20 -3.74 -3.29
C ALA A 246 26.62 -2.32 -3.24
N VAL A 247 25.30 -2.22 -3.09
CA VAL A 247 24.61 -0.93 -2.93
C VAL A 247 25.04 -0.27 -1.61
N GLN A 248 25.08 -1.01 -0.50
CA GLN A 248 25.54 -0.49 0.79
C GLN A 248 26.99 0.02 0.68
N ALA A 249 27.89 -0.79 0.12
CA ALA A 249 29.28 -0.40 -0.06
C ALA A 249 29.45 0.84 -0.93
N TRP A 250 28.60 1.04 -1.95
CA TRP A 250 28.57 2.28 -2.71
C TRP A 250 28.07 3.44 -1.86
N ALA A 251 26.98 3.24 -1.13
CA ALA A 251 26.34 4.22 -0.26
C ALA A 251 27.30 4.75 0.81
N ASP A 252 28.08 3.87 1.45
CA ASP A 252 29.07 4.22 2.46
C ASP A 252 30.17 5.12 1.87
N ARG A 253 30.61 4.84 0.63
CA ARG A 253 31.61 5.65 -0.08
C ARG A 253 31.11 7.05 -0.43
N VAL A 254 29.86 7.17 -0.89
CA VAL A 254 29.32 8.46 -1.37
C VAL A 254 28.72 9.32 -0.26
N SER A 255 28.27 8.71 0.84
CA SER A 255 27.75 9.40 2.01
C SER A 255 28.86 9.87 2.95
N GLY A 256 30.01 9.18 2.97
CA GLY A 256 31.09 9.41 3.92
C GLY A 256 30.75 8.97 5.35
N TRP A 257 29.74 8.12 5.50
CA TRP A 257 29.34 7.57 6.79
C TRP A 257 30.17 6.32 7.05
N VAL A 258 31.20 6.46 7.87
CA VAL A 258 31.97 5.34 8.46
C VAL A 258 31.64 5.27 9.94
#